data_AF-A0A7X8BRE8-F1
#
_entry.id   AF-A0A7X8BRE8-F1
#
_cell.length_a   1.000
_cell.length_b   1.000
_cell.length_c   1.000
_cell.angle_alpha   90.00
_cell.angle_beta   90.00
_cell.angle_gamma   90.00
#
_symmetry.space_group_name_H-M   'P 1'
#
loop_
_entity.id
_entity.type
_entity.pdbx_description
1 polymer ?
#
loop_
_entity_poly.entity_id
_entity_poly.type
_entity_poly.pdbx_seq_one_letter_code
_entity_poly.pdbx_strand_id
1 'polypeptide(L)' 'MSATVKLHSLSLSNTKTYLFAAIFVVGNLLLPQLAHLIPQGGFILLPIYFFTLIAAYKFGIHVGLLTAILSPLANYLLFG' A
#
# COMPACT_ATOMS: atom_id res chain seq x y z
N MET A 1 3.24 -20.95 -19.14
CA MET A 1 2.29 -19.85 -19.42
C MET A 1 3.00 -18.54 -19.07
N SER A 2 3.48 -17.79 -20.06
CA SER A 2 4.21 -16.54 -19.81
C SER A 2 3.23 -15.44 -19.39
N ALA A 3 3.18 -15.13 -18.11
CA ALA A 3 2.40 -14.01 -17.61
C ALA A 3 3.18 -12.71 -17.85
N THR A 4 2.87 -12.00 -18.95
CA THR A 4 3.40 -10.65 -19.16
C THR A 4 2.73 -9.69 -18.19
N VAL A 5 3.47 -9.27 -17.17
CA VAL A 5 3.00 -8.25 -16.22
C VAL A 5 2.89 -6.92 -16.96
N LYS A 6 1.65 -6.43 -17.14
CA LYS A 6 1.41 -5.06 -17.61
C LYS A 6 1.69 -4.07 -16.49
N LEU A 7 2.81 -3.36 -16.60
CA LEU A 7 3.18 -2.27 -15.70
C LEU A 7 2.44 -1.01 -16.17
N HIS A 8 1.65 -0.40 -15.28
CA HIS A 8 0.97 0.85 -15.56
C HIS A 8 1.71 1.97 -14.84
N SER A 9 2.48 2.80 -15.54
CA SER A 9 3.04 4.01 -14.90
C SER A 9 1.97 5.10 -14.87
N LEU A 10 1.28 5.24 -13.74
CA LEU A 10 0.26 6.26 -13.56
C LEU A 10 0.91 7.59 -13.15
N SER A 11 0.47 8.68 -13.79
CA SER A 11 0.88 10.05 -13.47
C SER A 11 -0.10 10.70 -12.48
N LEU A 12 0.36 11.71 -11.74
CA LEU A 12 -0.46 12.46 -10.79
C LEU A 12 -1.66 13.17 -11.43
N SER A 13 -1.63 13.45 -12.74
CA SER A 13 -2.78 14.00 -13.47
C SER A 13 -3.95 13.02 -13.61
N ASN A 14 -3.72 11.72 -13.36
CA ASN A 14 -4.73 10.69 -13.54
C ASN A 14 -5.48 10.39 -12.23
N THR A 15 -6.81 10.45 -12.27
CA THR A 15 -7.67 10.09 -11.13
C THR A 15 -7.46 8.66 -10.63
N LYS A 16 -7.10 7.72 -11.52
CA LYS A 16 -6.83 6.33 -11.16
C LYS A 16 -5.64 6.20 -10.19
N THR A 17 -4.67 7.10 -10.26
CA THR A 17 -3.51 7.15 -9.35
C THR A 17 -3.97 7.24 -7.92
N TYR A 18 -4.89 8.17 -7.64
CA TYR A 18 -5.45 8.39 -6.31
C TYR A 18 -6.36 7.26 -5.85
N LEU A 19 -7.15 6.68 -6.76
CA LEU A 19 -7.99 5.53 -6.45
C LEU A 19 -7.15 4.33 -6.00
N PHE A 20 -6.13 3.97 -6.78
CA PHE A 20 -5.25 2.86 -6.40
C PHE A 20 -4.45 3.17 -5.15
N ALA A 21 -3.92 4.39 -5.00
CA ALA A 21 -3.22 4.80 -3.78
C ALA A 21 -4.14 4.65 -2.54
N ALA A 22 -5.40 5.10 -2.62
CA ALA A 22 -6.36 4.96 -1.53
C ALA A 22 -6.63 3.49 -1.16
N ILE A 23 -6.83 2.62 -2.15
CA ILE A 23 -7.02 1.17 -1.92
C ILE A 23 -5.80 0.58 -1.20
N PHE A 24 -4.59 0.94 -1.64
CA PHE A 24 -3.37 0.43 -1.01
C PHE A 24 -3.12 1.01 0.37
N VAL A 25 -3.50 2.26 0.64
CA VAL A 25 -3.47 2.86 1.98
C VAL A 25 -4.39 2.11 2.93
N VAL A 26 -5.62 1.80 2.50
CA VAL A 26 -6.56 0.98 3.29
C VAL A 26 -5.98 -0.42 3.54
N GLY A 27 -5.39 -1.04 2.51
CA GLY A 27 -4.70 -2.33 2.65
C GLY A 27 -3.56 -2.28 3.67
N ASN A 28 -2.74 -1.22 3.64
CA ASN A 28 -1.65 -0.99 4.58
C ASN A 28 -2.11 -0.72 6.01
N LEU A 29 -3.36 -0.28 6.22
CA LEU A 29 -3.95 -0.17 7.55
C LEU A 29 -4.52 -1.51 8.03
N LEU A 30 -5.24 -2.22 7.17
CA LEU A 30 -5.93 -3.45 7.55
C LEU A 30 -4.98 -4.63 7.78
N LEU A 31 -3.95 -4.76 6.94
CA LEU A 31 -3.05 -5.93 6.98
C LEU A 31 -2.23 -6.03 8.29
N PRO A 32 -1.65 -4.94 8.84
CA PRO A 32 -1.08 -4.98 10.17
C PRO A 32 -2.11 -5.36 11.25
N GLN A 33 -3.34 -4.84 11.16
CA GLN A 33 -4.39 -5.14 12.15
C GLN A 33 -4.77 -6.62 12.12
N LEU A 34 -4.84 -7.23 10.92
CA LEU A 34 -5.03 -8.67 10.78
C LEU A 34 -3.85 -9.47 11.33
N ALA A 35 -2.61 -9.00 11.14
CA ALA A 35 -1.43 -9.67 11.70
C ALA A 35 -1.43 -9.67 13.24
N HIS A 36 -1.96 -8.63 13.89
CA HIS A 36 -2.09 -8.59 15.35
C HIS A 36 -3.08 -9.61 15.93
N LEU A 37 -3.95 -10.22 15.10
CA LEU A 37 -4.81 -11.34 15.54
C LEU A 37 -4.00 -12.60 15.86
N ILE A 38 -2.77 -12.70 15.35
CA ILE A 38 -1.84 -13.79 15.63
C ILE A 38 -0.92 -13.34 16.77
N PRO A 39 -0.68 -14.19 17.79
CA PRO A 39 0.29 -13.89 18.84
C PRO A 39 1.65 -13.53 18.24
N GLN A 40 2.19 -12.35 18.60
CA GLN A 40 3.44 -11.78 18.06
C GLN A 40 3.44 -11.46 16.55
N GLY A 41 2.29 -11.47 15.86
CA GLY A 41 2.23 -11.28 14.41
C GLY A 41 2.76 -9.92 13.93
N GLY A 42 2.61 -8.85 14.73
CA GLY A 42 3.18 -7.53 14.41
C GLY A 42 4.72 -7.46 14.45
N PHE A 43 5.38 -8.36 15.21
CA PHE A 43 6.84 -8.47 15.23
C PHE A 43 7.39 -9.36 14.10
N ILE A 44 6.61 -10.36 13.67
CA ILE A 44 7.04 -11.36 12.68
C ILE A 44 6.74 -10.90 11.26
N LEU A 45 5.63 -10.20 11.05
CA LEU A 45 5.27 -9.57 9.79
C LEU A 45 5.38 -8.06 10.00
N LEU A 46 6.29 -7.38 9.28
CA LEU A 46 6.23 -5.92 9.09
C LEU A 46 5.54 -5.60 7.75
N PRO A 47 4.21 -5.78 7.62
CA PRO A 47 3.52 -5.65 6.34
C PRO A 47 3.38 -4.21 5.86
N ILE A 48 3.89 -3.20 6.60
CA ILE A 48 3.61 -1.78 6.32
C ILE A 48 4.06 -1.33 4.92
N TYR A 49 5.05 -2.03 4.34
CA TYR A 49 5.57 -1.73 3.01
C TYR A 49 5.06 -2.69 1.92
N PHE A 50 4.30 -3.72 2.28
CA PHE A 50 3.88 -4.74 1.32
C PHE A 50 3.03 -4.15 0.20
N PHE A 51 1.96 -3.42 0.55
CA PHE A 51 1.14 -2.78 -0.47
C PHE A 51 1.84 -1.59 -1.11
N THR A 52 2.72 -0.89 -0.39
CA THR A 52 3.55 0.19 -0.93
C THR A 52 4.46 -0.30 -2.06
N LEU A 53 5.10 -1.45 -1.88
CA LEU A 53 5.96 -2.09 -2.90
C LEU A 53 5.13 -2.55 -4.10
N ILE A 54 3.97 -3.18 -3.88
CA ILE A 54 3.08 -3.60 -4.95
C ILE A 54 2.57 -2.38 -5.74
N ALA A 55 2.20 -1.30 -5.05
CA ALA A 55 1.77 -0.05 -5.64
C ALA A 55 2.86 0.56 -6.52
N ALA A 56 4.09 0.69 -5.99
CA ALA A 56 5.23 1.22 -6.73
C ALA A 56 5.56 0.37 -7.96
N TYR A 57 5.58 -0.96 -7.79
CA TYR A 57 5.96 -1.90 -8.84
C TYR A 57 4.92 -1.95 -9.96
N LYS A 58 3.64 -2.07 -9.63
CA LYS A 58 2.57 -2.27 -10.63
C LYS A 58 2.03 -0.98 -11.21
N PHE A 59 2.00 0.10 -10.42
CA PHE A 59 1.35 1.36 -10.75
C PHE A 59 2.29 2.57 -10.87
N GLY A 60 3.59 2.35 -10.66
CA GLY A 60 4.64 3.35 -10.77
C GLY A 60 4.91 4.12 -9.48
N ILE A 61 5.97 4.94 -9.52
CA ILE A 61 6.51 5.61 -8.33
C ILE A 61 5.50 6.54 -7.64
N HIS A 62 4.63 7.21 -8.40
CA HIS A 62 3.65 8.14 -7.83
C HIS A 62 2.66 7.44 -6.89
N VAL A 63 2.09 6.31 -7.32
CA VAL A 63 1.13 5.55 -6.49
C VAL A 63 1.84 4.95 -5.29
N GLY A 64 3.06 4.42 -5.48
CA GLY A 64 3.89 3.93 -4.39
C GLY A 64 4.19 5.01 -3.35
N LEU A 65 4.64 6.19 -3.78
CA LEU A 65 5.01 7.29 -2.90
C LEU A 65 3.80 7.85 -2.14
N LEU A 66 2.66 8.04 -2.84
CA LEU A 66 1.40 8.43 -2.20
C LEU A 66 1.00 7.42 -1.14
N THR A 67 1.08 6.12 -1.46
CA THR A 67 0.79 5.06 -0.49
C THR A 67 1.74 5.13 0.70
N ALA A 68 3.05 5.30 0.47
CA ALA A 68 4.08 5.34 1.51
C ALA A 68 3.91 6.49 2.50
N ILE A 69 3.44 7.66 2.04
CA ILE A 69 3.25 8.85 2.86
C ILE A 69 1.87 8.85 3.51
N LEU A 70 0.82 8.54 2.75
CA LEU A 70 -0.56 8.59 3.26
C LEU A 70 -0.86 7.46 4.24
N SER A 71 -0.25 6.28 4.09
CA SER A 71 -0.48 5.17 5.02
C SER A 71 -0.09 5.51 6.47
N PRO A 72 1.14 5.98 6.78
CA PRO A 72 1.50 6.35 8.14
C PRO A 72 0.71 7.56 8.65
N LEU A 73 0.39 8.54 7.80
CA LEU A 73 -0.45 9.68 8.20
C LEU A 73 -1.87 9.22 8.58
N ALA A 74 -2.48 8.35 7.78
CA ALA A 74 -3.79 7.78 8.08
C ALA A 74 -3.74 6.89 9.32
N ASN A 75 -2.67 6.11 9.49
CA ASN A 75 -2.50 5.25 10.66
C ASN A 75 -2.38 6.08 11.95
N TYR A 76 -1.55 7.13 11.93
CA TYR A 76 -1.41 8.08 13.04
C TYR A 76 -2.75 8.78 13.35
N LEU A 77 -3.49 9.21 12.32
CA LEU A 77 -4.77 9.88 12.51
C LEU A 77 -5.85 8.96 13.11
N LEU A 78 -5.85 7.67 12.78
CA LEU A 78 -6.88 6.71 13.19
C LEU A 78 -6.53 5.97 14.49
N PHE A 79 -5.25 5.74 14.76
CA PHE A 79 -4.80 4.88 15.87
C PHE A 79 -3.82 5.55 16.85
N GLY A 80 -3.22 6.70 16.50
CA GLY A 80 -2.30 7.45 17.37
C GLY A 80 -0.90 6.84 17.46
#